data_AF-A0A7J2IN14-F1
#
_entry.id   AF-A0A7J2IN14-F1
#
_cell.length_a   1.000
_cell.length_b   1.000
_cell.length_c   1.000
_cell.angle_alpha   90.00
_cell.angle_beta   90.00
_cell.angle_gamma   90.00
#
_symmetry.space_group_name_H-M   'P 1'
#
loop_
_entity.id
_entity.type
_entity.pdbx_description
1 polymer ?
#
loop_
_entity_poly.entity_id
_entity_poly.type
_entity_poly.pdbx_seq_one_letter_code
_entity_poly.pdbx_strand_id
1 'polypeptide(L)'
;MLVEEVGIALSILAAISWSLAAVLYKIGLKEEHSDVIVANGIRAISALLFIFLATIFLGNMNEINKLTIWLLLLVVVNVSVGILLGDCLFFIALRDAGVAIGYPVAYTYSLFVSIFAYFF
;
A
#
# COMPACT_ATOMS: atom_id res chain seq x y z
N MET A 1 -28.60 7.93 -4.50
CA MET A 1 -27.18 8.30 -4.39
C MET A 1 -26.45 7.52 -5.46
N LEU A 2 -26.20 8.16 -6.60
CA LEU A 2 -25.69 7.53 -7.82
C LEU A 2 -24.24 7.08 -7.55
N VAL A 3 -23.79 5.98 -8.14
CA VAL A 3 -22.48 5.33 -7.86
C VAL A 3 -21.30 6.33 -7.79
N GLU A 4 -21.36 7.40 -8.56
CA GLU A 4 -20.40 8.52 -8.57
C GLU A 4 -20.24 9.19 -7.20
N GLU A 5 -21.33 9.49 -6.49
CA GLU A 5 -21.29 10.18 -5.19
C GLU A 5 -20.62 9.30 -4.13
N VAL A 6 -20.87 7.99 -4.18
CA VAL A 6 -20.21 7.00 -3.32
C VAL A 6 -18.73 6.89 -3.65
N GLY A 7 -18.38 6.87 -4.93
CA GLY A 7 -16.98 6.87 -5.39
C GLY A 7 -16.21 8.11 -4.91
N ILE A 8 -16.81 9.29 -5.04
CA ILE A 8 -16.23 10.55 -4.54
C ILE A 8 -16.00 10.47 -3.03
N ALA A 9 -17.01 10.06 -2.26
CA ALA A 9 -16.89 9.94 -0.81
C ALA A 9 -15.78 8.96 -0.39
N LEU A 10 -15.71 7.79 -1.05
CA LEU A 10 -14.66 6.80 -0.79
C LEU A 10 -13.27 7.32 -1.17
N SER A 11 -13.13 8.10 -2.25
CA SER A 11 -11.85 8.69 -2.65
C SER A 11 -11.34 9.71 -1.62
N ILE A 12 -12.23 10.53 -1.06
CA ILE A 12 -11.88 11.49 0.00
C ILE A 12 -11.48 10.73 1.27
N LEU A 13 -12.24 9.70 1.65
CA LEU A 13 -11.91 8.87 2.81
C LEU A 13 -10.56 8.17 2.63
N ALA A 14 -10.27 7.66 1.43
CA ALA A 14 -8.99 7.06 1.10
C ALA A 14 -7.85 8.08 1.21
N ALA A 15 -8.01 9.29 0.67
CA ALA A 15 -7.00 10.35 0.76
C ALA A 15 -6.69 10.74 2.20
N ILE A 16 -7.73 10.89 3.05
CA ILE A 16 -7.58 11.18 4.48
C ILE A 16 -6.87 10.02 5.18
N SER A 17 -7.30 8.79 4.92
CA SER A 17 -6.73 7.58 5.55
C SER A 17 -5.25 7.42 5.22
N TRP A 18 -4.87 7.63 3.96
CA TRP A 18 -3.48 7.56 3.52
C TRP A 18 -2.62 8.68 4.10
N SER A 19 -3.14 9.90 4.14
CA SER A 19 -2.43 11.05 4.72
C SER A 19 -2.21 10.88 6.22
N LEU A 20 -3.24 10.44 6.94
CA LEU A 20 -3.16 10.15 8.37
C LEU A 20 -2.19 9.00 8.67
N ALA A 21 -2.25 7.92 7.88
CA ALA A 21 -1.35 6.79 8.03
C ALA A 21 0.12 7.21 7.91
N ALA A 22 0.48 8.06 6.93
CA ALA A 22 1.85 8.53 6.77
C ALA A 22 2.35 9.33 7.99
N VAL A 23 1.49 10.15 8.60
CA VAL A 23 1.80 10.87 9.84
C VAL A 23 1.97 9.90 11.00
N LEU A 24 1.09 8.90 11.14
CA LEU A 24 1.20 7.89 12.18
C LEU A 24 2.46 7.02 12.02
N TYR A 25 2.84 6.66 10.79
CA TYR A 25 4.07 5.92 10.52
C TYR A 25 5.31 6.73 10.90
N LYS A 26 5.35 8.03 10.55
CA LYS A 26 6.44 8.93 10.98
C LYS A 26 6.57 8.96 12.51
N ILE A 27 5.44 9.01 13.22
CA ILE A 27 5.42 9.02 14.70
C ILE A 27 5.91 7.67 15.24
N GLY A 28 5.43 6.56 14.69
CA GLY A 28 5.82 5.20 15.09
C GLY A 28 7.28 4.87 14.78
N LEU A 29 7.87 5.52 13.78
CA LEU A 29 9.28 5.36 13.37
C LEU A 29 10.19 6.45 13.95
N LYS A 30 9.72 7.27 14.90
CA LYS A 30 10.45 8.44 15.38
C LYS A 30 11.79 8.09 16.04
N GLU A 31 11.91 6.90 16.64
CA GLU A 31 13.18 6.44 17.18
C GLU A 31 14.11 6.02 16.04
N GLU A 32 15.33 6.52 16.04
CA GLU A 32 16.33 6.33 14.97
C GLU A 32 16.64 4.84 14.71
N HIS A 33 16.50 4.00 15.75
CA HIS A 33 16.70 2.55 15.68
C HIS A 33 15.43 1.74 15.38
N SER A 34 14.31 2.39 15.06
CA SER A 34 13.07 1.70 14.68
C SER A 34 13.31 0.85 13.43
N ASP A 35 13.06 -0.46 13.56
CA ASP A 35 13.21 -1.39 12.46
C ASP A 35 12.05 -1.23 11.46
N VAL A 36 12.37 -0.71 10.28
CA VAL A 36 11.44 -0.45 9.19
C VAL A 36 10.81 -1.75 8.65
N ILE A 37 11.57 -2.86 8.66
CA ILE A 37 11.07 -4.16 8.19
C ILE A 37 10.03 -4.68 9.17
N VAL A 38 10.28 -4.55 10.47
CA VAL A 38 9.31 -4.95 11.51
C VAL A 38 8.04 -4.08 11.43
N ALA A 39 8.19 -2.76 11.29
CA ALA A 39 7.07 -1.86 11.14
C ALA A 39 6.21 -2.20 9.91
N ASN A 40 6.85 -2.48 8.76
CA ASN A 40 6.14 -2.90 7.56
C ASN A 40 5.51 -4.30 7.71
N GLY A 41 6.17 -5.22 8.43
CA GLY A 41 5.62 -6.53 8.76
C GLY A 41 4.33 -6.45 9.57
N ILE A 42 4.30 -5.61 10.61
CA ILE A 42 3.09 -5.35 11.41
C ILE A 42 1.98 -4.79 10.51
N ARG A 43 2.30 -3.78 9.68
CA ARG A 43 1.36 -3.20 8.71
C ARG A 43 0.80 -4.26 7.76
N ALA A 44 1.65 -5.11 7.21
CA ALA A 44 1.29 -6.16 6.26
C ALA A 44 0.40 -7.24 6.89
N ILE A 45 0.65 -7.64 8.14
CA ILE A 45 -0.20 -8.59 8.88
C ILE A 45 -1.58 -8.01 9.10
N SER A 46 -1.69 -6.75 9.53
CA SER A 46 -2.98 -6.09 9.70
C SER A 46 -3.75 -5.98 8.39
N ALA A 47 -3.06 -5.63 7.29
CA ALA A 47 -3.67 -5.57 5.96
C ALA A 47 -4.13 -6.96 5.49
N LEU A 48 -3.32 -8.01 5.70
CA LEU A 48 -3.65 -9.39 5.37
C LEU A 48 -4.93 -9.83 6.09
N LEU A 49 -5.02 -9.62 7.40
CA LEU A 49 -6.20 -9.99 8.18
C LEU A 49 -7.45 -9.27 7.67
N PHE A 50 -7.35 -7.97 7.41
CA PHE A 50 -8.47 -7.19 6.90
C PHE A 50 -8.94 -7.67 5.52
N ILE A 51 -8.01 -7.83 4.56
CA ILE A 51 -8.33 -8.28 3.20
C ILE A 51 -8.85 -9.72 3.21
N PHE A 52 -8.29 -10.59 4.04
CA PHE A 52 -8.74 -11.97 4.17
C PHE A 52 -10.18 -12.06 4.70
N LEU A 53 -10.49 -11.32 5.77
CA LEU A 53 -11.86 -11.24 6.30
C LEU A 53 -12.82 -10.65 5.26
N ALA A 54 -12.44 -9.56 4.58
CA ALA A 54 -13.24 -8.98 3.51
C ALA A 54 -13.52 -9.99 2.39
N THR A 55 -12.54 -10.81 2.01
CA THR A 55 -12.69 -11.86 1.00
C THR A 55 -13.68 -12.94 1.42
N ILE A 56 -13.66 -13.34 2.70
CA ILE A 56 -14.65 -14.26 3.27
C ILE A 56 -16.06 -13.66 3.21
N PHE A 57 -16.23 -12.42 3.69
CA PHE A 57 -17.54 -11.75 3.72
C PHE A 57 -18.13 -11.51 2.32
N LEU A 58 -17.27 -11.26 1.32
CA LEU A 58 -17.69 -11.07 -0.06
C LEU A 58 -17.95 -12.40 -0.80
N GLY A 59 -17.68 -13.56 -0.18
CA GLY A 59 -17.89 -14.87 -0.78
C GLY A 59 -16.89 -15.25 -1.88
N ASN A 60 -15.77 -14.53 -1.99
CA ASN A 60 -14.81 -14.66 -3.09
C ASN A 60 -13.67 -15.66 -2.82
N MET A 61 -13.80 -16.50 -1.80
CA MET A 61 -12.75 -17.48 -1.42
C MET A 61 -12.44 -18.48 -2.56
N ASN A 62 -13.41 -18.75 -3.42
CA ASN A 62 -13.24 -19.65 -4.56
C ASN A 62 -12.29 -19.10 -5.64
N GLU A 63 -12.04 -17.79 -5.66
CA GLU A 63 -11.10 -17.17 -6.62
C GLU A 63 -9.64 -17.61 -6.37
N ILE A 64 -9.31 -17.99 -5.14
CA ILE A 64 -7.97 -18.50 -4.79
C ILE A 64 -7.66 -19.78 -5.59
N ASN A 65 -8.67 -20.60 -5.86
CA ASN A 65 -8.50 -21.85 -6.62
C ASN A 65 -8.17 -21.61 -8.11
N LYS A 66 -8.34 -20.39 -8.62
CA LYS A 66 -8.00 -20.02 -10.00
C LYS A 66 -6.54 -19.60 -10.17
N LEU A 67 -5.77 -19.54 -9.07
CA LEU A 67 -4.37 -19.16 -9.11
C LEU A 67 -3.54 -20.23 -9.83
N THR A 68 -2.98 -19.86 -10.98
CA THR A 68 -1.97 -20.66 -11.67
C THR A 68 -0.58 -20.41 -11.08
N ILE A 69 0.36 -21.33 -11.31
CA ILE A 69 1.76 -21.14 -10.89
C ILE A 69 2.36 -19.85 -11.46
N TRP A 70 1.98 -19.47 -12.68
CA TRP A 70 2.42 -18.23 -13.31
C TRP A 70 1.91 -16.99 -12.56
N LEU A 71 0.61 -16.97 -12.21
CA LEU A 71 0.04 -15.87 -11.43
C LEU A 71 0.66 -15.77 -10.03
N LEU A 72 0.95 -16.92 -9.39
CA LEU A 72 1.65 -16.95 -8.11
C LEU A 72 3.05 -16.32 -8.22
N LEU A 73 3.81 -16.64 -9.27
CA LEU A 73 5.11 -16.02 -9.49
C LEU A 73 5.00 -14.50 -9.67
N LEU A 74 4.02 -14.02 -10.44
CA LEU A 74 3.78 -12.58 -10.60
C LEU A 74 3.42 -11.90 -9.28
N VAL A 75 2.58 -12.55 -8.45
CA VAL A 75 2.24 -12.04 -7.12
C VAL A 75 3.48 -11.96 -6.23
N VAL A 76 4.33 -12.99 -6.22
CA VAL A 76 5.57 -12.98 -5.43
C VAL A 76 6.48 -11.83 -5.86
N VAL A 77 6.72 -11.67 -7.16
CA VAL A 77 7.53 -10.57 -7.69
C VAL A 77 6.94 -9.21 -7.30
N ASN A 78 5.62 -9.03 -7.47
CA ASN A 78 4.93 -7.81 -7.10
C ASN A 78 5.05 -7.50 -5.60
N VAL A 79 4.87 -8.49 -4.74
CA VAL A 79 4.96 -8.31 -3.28
C VAL A 79 6.41 -8.02 -2.86
N SER A 80 7.40 -8.68 -3.45
CA SER A 80 8.81 -8.41 -3.16
C SER A 80 9.23 -6.99 -3.55
N VAL A 81 8.82 -6.52 -4.73
CA VAL A 81 9.22 -5.19 -5.21
C VAL A 81 8.36 -4.08 -4.59
N GLY A 82 7.04 -4.23 -4.59
CA GLY A 82 6.11 -3.22 -4.11
C GLY A 82 6.05 -3.15 -2.58
N ILE A 83 5.67 -4.26 -1.95
CA ILE A 83 5.39 -4.28 -0.50
C ILE A 83 6.68 -4.36 0.30
N LEU A 84 7.63 -5.24 -0.06
CA LEU A 84 8.84 -5.38 0.73
C LEU A 84 9.81 -4.22 0.45
N LEU A 85 10.31 -4.09 -0.78
CA LEU A 85 11.30 -3.07 -1.09
C LEU A 85 10.69 -1.65 -1.09
N GLY A 86 9.58 -1.45 -1.80
CA GLY A 86 8.92 -0.15 -1.95
C GLY A 86 8.49 0.45 -0.62
N ASP A 87 7.71 -0.28 0.19
CA ASP A 87 7.24 0.27 1.47
C ASP A 87 8.38 0.49 2.46
N CYS A 88 9.43 -0.35 2.46
CA CYS A 88 10.59 -0.10 3.32
C CYS A 88 11.30 1.20 2.93
N LEU A 89 11.52 1.43 1.63
CA LEU A 89 12.11 2.69 1.15
C LEU A 89 11.21 3.88 1.48
N PHE A 90 9.89 3.73 1.37
CA PHE A 90 8.93 4.76 1.75
C PHE A 90 8.99 5.07 3.25
N PHE A 91 9.07 4.05 4.10
CA PHE A 91 9.18 4.21 5.56
C PHE A 91 10.50 4.85 5.97
N ILE A 92 11.61 4.50 5.31
CA ILE A 92 12.90 5.19 5.47
C ILE A 92 12.75 6.67 5.09
N ALA A 93 12.14 6.98 3.95
CA ALA A 93 11.91 8.36 3.52
C ALA A 93 11.04 9.14 4.52
N LEU A 94 10.00 8.52 5.07
CA LEU A 94 9.19 9.12 6.13
C LEU A 94 10.06 9.37 7.37
N ARG A 95 10.77 8.37 7.89
CA ARG A 95 11.62 8.49 9.07
C ARG A 95 12.66 9.61 8.93
N ASP A 96 13.38 9.64 7.82
CA ASP A 96 14.57 10.48 7.66
C ASP A 96 14.24 11.86 7.08
N ALA A 97 13.43 11.93 6.02
CA ALA A 97 13.08 13.19 5.35
C ALA A 97 11.77 13.82 5.85
N GLY A 98 10.91 13.03 6.51
CA GLY A 98 9.62 13.51 7.01
C GLY A 98 8.49 13.44 6.00
N VAL A 99 7.26 13.57 6.51
CA VAL A 99 6.03 13.43 5.70
C VAL A 99 5.95 14.51 4.61
N ALA A 100 6.39 15.74 4.93
CA ALA A 100 6.34 16.87 4.02
C ALA A 100 7.22 16.71 2.76
N ILE A 101 8.28 15.90 2.82
CA ILE A 101 9.19 15.66 1.70
C ILE A 101 8.97 14.26 1.13
N GLY A 102 8.94 13.23 1.98
CA GLY A 102 8.81 11.84 1.56
C GLY A 102 7.52 11.57 0.78
N TYR A 103 6.41 12.19 1.17
CA TYR A 103 5.12 11.96 0.52
C TYR A 103 5.05 12.59 -0.88
N PRO A 104 5.32 13.89 -1.11
CA PRO A 104 5.32 14.44 -2.47
C PRO A 104 6.31 13.74 -3.40
N VAL A 105 7.51 13.40 -2.90
CA VAL A 105 8.53 12.68 -3.69
C VAL A 105 8.03 11.30 -4.07
N ALA A 106 7.46 10.53 -3.14
CA ALA A 106 6.90 9.23 -3.45
C ALA A 106 5.82 9.33 -4.53
N TYR A 107 4.89 10.28 -4.42
CA TYR A 107 3.77 10.45 -5.36
C TYR A 107 4.17 10.85 -6.79
N THR A 108 5.42 11.26 -7.01
CA THR A 108 5.96 11.42 -8.38
C THR A 108 5.96 10.12 -9.17
N TYR A 109 5.82 8.95 -8.51
CA TYR A 109 5.63 7.64 -9.15
C TYR A 109 4.51 7.66 -10.21
N SER A 110 3.46 8.47 -9.99
CA SER A 110 2.33 8.60 -10.93
C SER A 110 2.79 9.00 -12.34
N LEU A 111 3.82 9.85 -12.45
CA LEU A 111 4.38 10.25 -13.75
C LEU A 111 5.00 9.05 -14.47
N PHE A 112 5.77 8.22 -13.75
CA PHE A 112 6.36 7.01 -14.30
C PHE A 112 5.28 6.01 -14.69
N VAL A 113 4.27 5.80 -13.84
CA VAL A 113 3.12 4.93 -14.13
C VAL A 113 2.37 5.39 -15.37
N SER A 114 2.13 6.69 -15.56
CA SER A 114 1.49 7.21 -16.77
C SER A 114 2.28 6.90 -18.04
N ILE A 115 3.61 6.94 -17.98
CA ILE A 115 4.48 6.54 -19.11
C ILE A 115 4.31 5.04 -19.38
N PHE A 116 4.39 4.19 -18.35
CA PHE A 116 4.20 2.75 -18.52
C PHE A 116 2.82 2.40 -19.08
N ALA A 117 1.75 3.01 -18.56
CA ALA A 117 0.38 2.78 -19.02
C ALA A 117 0.11 3.22 -20.46
N TYR A 118 0.96 4.09 -21.03
CA TYR A 118 0.88 4.42 -22.46
C TYR A 118 1.48 3.33 -23.35
N PHE A 119 2.51 2.61 -22.88
CA PHE A 119 3.25 1.63 -23.67
C PHE A 119 2.77 0.18 -23.49
N PHE A 120 2.14 -0.15 -22.37
CA PHE A 120 1.66 -1.49 -22.01
C PHE A 120 0.16 -1.48 -21.75
#